data_AF-A0A931Y1W3-F1
#
_entry.id   AF-A0A931Y1W3-F1
#
_cell.length_a   1.000
_cell.length_b   1.000
_cell.length_c   1.000
_cell.angle_alpha   90.00
_cell.angle_beta   90.00
_cell.angle_gamma   90.00
#
_symmetry.space_group_name_H-M   'P 1'
#
loop_
_entity.id
_entity.type
_entity.pdbx_description
1 polymer ?
#
loop_
_entity_poly.entity_id
_entity_poly.type
_entity_poly.pdbx_seq_one_letter_code
_entity_poly.pdbx_strand_id
1 'polypeptide(L)'
;MPLPLALRVSPLILGALAVACGGGATPQPQTAKPPTHVAPKDKPDESTPIPIASPEVDPTPASCDPYVKDLPAPNPKDPACADGKSVLATLAAAATAERKGDRAARDAALASLSACDKVPTLMPELVRAQLSPMVCAEAILAPTLDARGKEALPQHLAAARAFVGASRLSRLRPKKGAFDILAKAEVDPKAAEAGIKTVVVWKEALEKQENDAIGLTKGAPNEVSAIVAFEIAAARLALAKALRGTPFPDELKSLTKNDPDLEVRYYAKLDEVTMPIVDRARGAAMEGLGIARRDGILVKSLPHFAQIVDPFKSRPFFETKATRDLDLLLPMLPDAPKDAGDAAKIAATLPPWTVYAMLERVSPASLLEPAVLDAMASFRGIPSALRREIEPGTKPKDTKDTKDTKDPKAAKAKPDPKEAKAAEGRMSAVALARVRVALAYGSRADAEAIATWTPKEPIDQLRVAVAKALLGPAAAPPPKPGTPAATAPKVGFELGPLDALAKKGGAVGQAAQLDAAMLALDAAQTFSGEPAPDGTPTPDPKKAYDDAIARLDAVASAKGMDAARAARAKKLADGARESVKLLEKPVAPPAKK
;
A
#
# COMPACT_ATOMS: atom_id res chain seq x y z
N MET A 1 -0.09 21.63 59.31
CA MET A 1 0.61 21.53 58.01
C MET A 1 0.59 20.07 57.58
N PRO A 2 -0.31 19.65 56.66
CA PRO A 2 -0.28 18.29 56.13
C PRO A 2 0.70 18.22 54.94
N LEU A 3 1.44 17.11 54.86
CA LEU A 3 2.40 16.82 53.78
C LEU A 3 1.72 16.78 52.40
N PRO A 4 2.43 17.15 51.31
CA PRO A 4 1.92 17.00 49.95
C PRO A 4 1.80 15.52 49.60
N LEU A 5 0.72 15.17 48.89
CA LEU A 5 0.51 13.86 48.26
C LEU A 5 1.77 13.50 47.45
N ALA A 6 2.52 12.52 47.96
CA ALA A 6 3.62 11.92 47.23
C ALA A 6 3.09 11.28 45.93
N LEU A 7 3.75 11.62 44.82
CA LEU A 7 3.67 10.95 43.52
C LEU A 7 3.58 9.42 43.71
N ARG A 8 2.39 8.85 43.56
CA ARG A 8 2.24 7.45 43.22
C ARG A 8 2.41 7.33 41.72
N VAL A 9 3.61 6.96 41.29
CA VAL A 9 3.82 6.43 39.93
C VAL A 9 2.90 5.21 39.79
N SER A 10 1.90 5.31 38.90
CA SER A 10 0.84 4.30 38.75
C SER A 10 1.42 2.91 38.39
N PRO A 11 0.86 1.82 38.93
CA PRO A 11 1.29 0.43 38.63
C PRO A 11 1.10 0.01 37.16
N LEU A 12 0.33 0.76 36.37
CA LEU A 12 0.24 0.63 34.91
C LEU A 12 1.61 0.77 34.21
N ILE A 13 2.49 1.62 34.75
CA ILE A 13 3.73 2.06 34.08
C ILE A 13 4.80 0.96 34.13
N LEU A 14 4.99 0.25 35.25
CA LEU A 14 6.00 -0.81 35.31
C LEU A 14 5.56 -2.10 34.59
N GLY A 15 4.27 -2.42 34.56
CA GLY A 15 3.76 -3.62 33.91
C GLY A 15 3.75 -3.53 32.38
N ALA A 16 3.32 -2.41 31.82
CA ALA A 16 3.22 -2.23 30.36
C ALA A 16 4.58 -1.96 29.68
N LEU A 17 5.50 -1.21 30.34
CA LEU A 17 6.85 -0.95 29.82
C LEU A 17 7.76 -2.18 29.84
N ALA A 18 7.60 -3.09 30.82
CA ALA A 18 8.36 -4.34 30.85
C ALA A 18 8.03 -5.29 29.68
N VAL A 19 6.81 -5.20 29.14
CA VAL A 19 6.33 -6.03 28.01
C VAL A 19 6.64 -5.39 26.64
N ALA A 20 6.99 -4.09 26.60
CA ALA A 20 7.32 -3.39 25.37
C ALA A 20 8.78 -3.64 24.88
N CYS A 21 9.70 -4.02 25.78
CA CYS A 21 11.14 -4.12 25.47
C CYS A 21 11.77 -5.53 25.64
N GLY A 22 11.02 -6.56 26.00
CA GLY A 22 11.59 -7.87 26.36
C GLY A 22 11.73 -8.85 25.20
N GLY A 23 12.91 -8.87 24.56
CA GLY A 23 13.41 -10.01 23.79
C GLY A 23 14.58 -10.66 24.51
N GLY A 24 14.56 -11.99 24.67
CA GLY A 24 15.70 -12.80 25.12
C GLY A 24 15.64 -13.21 26.60
N ALA A 25 15.22 -14.44 26.85
CA ALA A 25 15.36 -15.10 28.15
C ALA A 25 16.78 -15.69 28.29
N THR A 26 17.49 -15.35 29.35
CA THR A 26 18.56 -16.17 29.93
C THR A 26 18.13 -16.68 31.30
N PRO A 27 18.42 -17.94 31.66
CA PRO A 27 18.02 -18.51 32.95
C PRO A 27 18.99 -18.06 34.05
N GLN A 28 18.48 -17.52 35.15
CA GLN A 28 19.27 -17.34 36.38
C GLN A 28 18.82 -18.33 37.48
N PRO A 29 19.76 -18.78 38.34
CA PRO A 29 19.56 -19.92 39.24
C PRO A 29 18.86 -19.53 40.54
N GLN A 30 18.19 -20.53 41.12
CA GLN A 30 17.55 -20.47 42.42
C GLN A 30 18.59 -20.39 43.56
N THR A 31 18.39 -19.47 44.49
CA THR A 31 19.04 -19.48 45.81
C THR A 31 18.00 -19.35 46.94
N ALA A 32 18.40 -19.90 48.08
CA ALA A 32 17.56 -20.44 49.15
C ALA A 32 16.86 -19.43 50.07
N LYS A 33 15.82 -19.94 50.73
CA LYS A 33 15.02 -19.33 51.82
C LYS A 33 15.82 -19.09 53.11
N PRO A 34 15.52 -18.00 53.84
CA PRO A 34 15.55 -17.97 55.32
C PRO A 34 14.15 -17.77 55.94
N PRO A 35 13.99 -17.96 57.26
CA PRO A 35 12.70 -18.35 57.86
C PRO A 35 11.97 -17.23 58.63
N THR A 36 10.66 -17.46 58.76
CA THR A 36 9.70 -17.02 59.80
C THR A 36 9.42 -15.54 60.04
N HIS A 37 8.16 -15.14 59.86
CA HIS A 37 7.35 -14.51 60.93
C HIS A 37 5.86 -14.67 60.59
N VAL A 38 5.10 -15.25 61.52
CA VAL A 38 3.64 -15.36 61.47
C VAL A 38 3.04 -14.07 61.98
N ALA A 39 2.38 -13.32 61.09
CA ALA A 39 1.49 -12.21 61.42
C ALA A 39 0.03 -12.61 61.12
N PRO A 40 -0.97 -11.96 61.74
CA PRO A 40 -2.34 -12.47 61.81
C PRO A 40 -2.99 -12.61 60.43
N LYS A 41 -3.71 -13.72 60.24
CA LYS A 41 -4.58 -13.97 59.09
C LYS A 41 -5.76 -13.00 59.12
N ASP A 42 -5.59 -11.81 58.55
CA ASP A 42 -6.70 -11.18 57.84
C ASP A 42 -6.87 -11.96 56.53
N LYS A 43 -8.01 -12.65 56.39
CA LYS A 43 -8.39 -13.29 55.13
C LYS A 43 -8.40 -12.19 54.06
N PRO A 44 -7.57 -12.26 53.00
CA PRO A 44 -7.82 -11.49 51.80
C PRO A 44 -9.18 -11.96 51.31
N ASP A 45 -10.11 -11.03 51.17
CA ASP A 45 -11.36 -11.26 50.48
C ASP A 45 -11.01 -11.88 49.12
N GLU A 46 -11.32 -13.18 48.96
CA GLU A 46 -11.01 -14.00 47.79
C GLU A 46 -11.97 -13.58 46.68
N SER A 47 -11.78 -12.34 46.21
CA SER A 47 -12.63 -11.74 45.20
C SER A 47 -12.29 -12.36 43.86
N THR A 48 -13.29 -12.95 43.23
CA THR A 48 -13.20 -13.62 41.93
C THR A 48 -12.52 -12.71 40.89
N PRO A 49 -11.46 -13.18 40.20
CA PRO A 49 -10.80 -12.41 39.13
C PRO A 49 -11.78 -11.99 38.06
N ILE A 50 -11.63 -10.77 37.51
CA ILE A 50 -12.43 -10.33 36.35
C ILE A 50 -12.07 -11.24 35.17
N PRO A 51 -13.03 -12.01 34.60
CA PRO A 51 -12.76 -12.87 33.46
C PRO A 51 -12.46 -12.01 32.23
N ILE A 52 -11.36 -12.34 31.54
CA ILE A 52 -10.94 -11.67 30.30
C ILE A 52 -11.04 -12.69 29.18
N ALA A 53 -11.95 -12.45 28.25
CA ALA A 53 -12.11 -13.30 27.08
C ALA A 53 -10.94 -13.07 26.10
N SER A 54 -10.42 -14.16 25.56
CA SER A 54 -9.49 -14.07 24.43
C SER A 54 -10.24 -13.57 23.20
N PRO A 55 -9.66 -12.64 22.42
CA PRO A 55 -10.21 -12.24 21.14
C PRO A 55 -10.31 -13.45 20.22
N GLU A 56 -11.47 -13.58 19.59
CA GLU A 56 -11.72 -14.57 18.56
C GLU A 56 -11.90 -13.86 17.23
N VAL A 57 -11.58 -14.57 16.15
CA VAL A 57 -11.88 -14.09 14.80
C VAL A 57 -13.39 -14.15 14.62
N ASP A 58 -14.02 -12.99 14.39
CA ASP A 58 -15.45 -12.93 14.13
C ASP A 58 -15.81 -13.80 12.91
N PRO A 59 -17.00 -14.43 12.90
CA PRO A 59 -17.49 -15.15 11.74
C PRO A 59 -17.62 -14.21 10.54
N THR A 60 -17.66 -14.77 9.34
CA THR A 60 -17.92 -13.98 8.12
C THR A 60 -19.25 -13.21 8.29
N PRO A 61 -19.27 -11.89 8.06
CA PRO A 61 -20.48 -11.10 8.20
C PRO A 61 -21.51 -11.46 7.11
N ALA A 62 -22.81 -11.32 7.43
CA ALA A 62 -23.90 -11.57 6.49
C ALA A 62 -23.83 -10.69 5.23
N SER A 63 -23.14 -9.54 5.28
CA SER A 63 -22.84 -8.71 4.10
C SER A 63 -22.04 -9.44 3.03
N CYS A 64 -21.43 -10.58 3.37
CA CYS A 64 -20.72 -11.42 2.42
C CYS A 64 -21.63 -12.39 1.64
N ASP A 65 -22.89 -12.56 2.04
CA ASP A 65 -23.84 -13.47 1.41
C ASP A 65 -23.98 -13.29 -0.11
N PRO A 66 -24.08 -12.07 -0.67
CA PRO A 66 -24.24 -11.93 -2.11
C PRO A 66 -22.96 -12.26 -2.90
N TYR A 67 -21.83 -12.60 -2.24
CA TYR A 67 -20.62 -13.10 -2.90
C TYR A 67 -20.57 -14.63 -2.92
N VAL A 68 -21.54 -15.30 -2.30
CA VAL A 68 -21.50 -16.77 -2.15
C VAL A 68 -22.82 -17.39 -2.60
N LYS A 69 -23.94 -16.72 -2.32
CA LYS A 69 -25.28 -17.16 -2.71
C LYS A 69 -25.57 -16.82 -4.17
N ASP A 70 -26.46 -17.61 -4.77
CA ASP A 70 -27.04 -17.39 -6.10
C ASP A 70 -26.06 -17.35 -7.28
N LEU A 71 -24.88 -17.95 -7.10
CA LEU A 71 -23.92 -18.13 -8.19
C LEU A 71 -24.32 -19.31 -9.06
N PRO A 72 -24.14 -19.22 -10.39
CA PRO A 72 -24.32 -20.38 -11.26
C PRO A 72 -23.41 -21.52 -10.81
N ALA A 73 -23.96 -22.73 -10.75
CA ALA A 73 -23.19 -23.91 -10.42
C ALA A 73 -22.06 -24.11 -11.45
N PRO A 74 -20.84 -24.47 -11.02
CA PRO A 74 -19.75 -24.77 -11.93
C PRO A 74 -20.17 -25.84 -12.95
N ASN A 75 -20.12 -25.51 -14.24
CA ASN A 75 -20.48 -26.44 -15.31
C ASN A 75 -19.39 -26.44 -16.41
N PRO A 76 -18.64 -27.53 -16.60
CA PRO A 76 -17.59 -27.57 -17.62
C PRO A 76 -18.14 -27.52 -19.05
N LYS A 77 -19.44 -27.75 -19.24
CA LYS A 77 -20.14 -27.65 -20.53
C LYS A 77 -20.75 -26.26 -20.77
N ASP A 78 -20.50 -25.30 -19.89
CA ASP A 78 -20.94 -23.92 -20.09
C ASP A 78 -20.33 -23.36 -21.40
N PRO A 79 -21.08 -22.61 -22.23
CA PRO A 79 -20.54 -21.96 -23.42
C PRO A 79 -19.29 -21.11 -23.15
N ALA A 80 -19.14 -20.55 -21.95
CA ALA A 80 -17.94 -19.83 -21.52
C ALA A 80 -16.66 -20.70 -21.55
N CYS A 81 -16.80 -22.02 -21.39
CA CYS A 81 -15.69 -22.98 -21.40
C CYS A 81 -15.38 -23.57 -22.78
N ALA A 82 -16.14 -23.24 -23.83
CA ALA A 82 -16.05 -23.89 -25.13
C ALA A 82 -14.64 -23.81 -25.76
N ASP A 83 -14.02 -22.63 -25.73
CA ASP A 83 -12.67 -22.41 -26.22
C ASP A 83 -11.96 -21.24 -25.51
N GLY A 84 -10.69 -21.00 -25.85
CA GLY A 84 -9.92 -19.91 -25.22
C GLY A 84 -10.49 -18.53 -25.52
N LYS A 85 -11.14 -18.36 -26.68
CA LYS A 85 -11.79 -17.11 -27.09
C LYS A 85 -13.05 -16.84 -26.24
N SER A 86 -13.83 -17.87 -25.95
CA SER A 86 -15.02 -17.82 -25.11
C SER A 86 -14.67 -17.50 -23.65
N VAL A 87 -13.58 -18.11 -23.14
CA VAL A 87 -13.03 -17.78 -21.83
C VAL A 87 -12.58 -16.32 -21.79
N LEU A 88 -11.82 -15.87 -22.79
CA LEU A 88 -11.34 -14.48 -22.87
C LEU A 88 -12.51 -13.47 -22.94
N ALA A 89 -13.52 -13.74 -23.77
CA ALA A 89 -14.71 -12.89 -23.86
C ALA A 89 -15.48 -12.81 -22.53
N THR A 90 -15.59 -13.94 -21.81
CA THR A 90 -16.23 -13.99 -20.48
C THR A 90 -15.44 -13.22 -19.43
N LEU A 91 -14.11 -13.33 -19.44
CA LEU A 91 -13.24 -12.52 -18.58
C LEU A 91 -13.36 -11.01 -18.89
N ALA A 92 -13.45 -10.65 -20.17
CA ALA A 92 -13.67 -9.26 -20.58
C ALA A 92 -15.06 -8.74 -20.19
N ALA A 93 -16.08 -9.60 -20.18
CA ALA A 93 -17.40 -9.27 -19.64
C ALA A 93 -17.33 -9.03 -18.12
N ALA A 94 -16.61 -9.87 -17.36
CA ALA A 94 -16.38 -9.66 -15.94
C ALA A 94 -15.64 -8.34 -15.65
N ALA A 95 -14.59 -8.03 -16.42
CA ALA A 95 -13.88 -6.76 -16.35
C ALA A 95 -14.80 -5.56 -16.66
N THR A 96 -15.65 -5.68 -17.67
CA THR A 96 -16.60 -4.61 -18.03
C THR A 96 -17.64 -4.39 -16.93
N ALA A 97 -18.13 -5.46 -16.31
CA ALA A 97 -19.07 -5.40 -15.20
C ALA A 97 -18.42 -4.75 -13.96
N GLU A 98 -17.19 -5.13 -13.61
CA GLU A 98 -16.40 -4.51 -12.54
C GLU A 98 -16.27 -3.00 -12.76
N ARG A 99 -15.88 -2.57 -13.97
CA ARG A 99 -15.74 -1.15 -14.29
C ARG A 99 -17.06 -0.36 -14.18
N LYS A 100 -18.20 -1.02 -14.39
CA LYS A 100 -19.54 -0.42 -14.23
C LYS A 100 -20.06 -0.47 -12.79
N GLY A 101 -19.33 -1.12 -11.87
CA GLY A 101 -19.81 -1.38 -10.51
C GLY A 101 -20.91 -2.45 -10.44
N ASP A 102 -21.12 -3.22 -11.51
CA ASP A 102 -22.09 -4.32 -11.55
C ASP A 102 -21.46 -5.60 -11.01
N ARG A 103 -21.45 -5.68 -9.68
CA ARG A 103 -20.88 -6.80 -8.93
C ARG A 103 -21.55 -8.14 -9.27
N ALA A 104 -22.88 -8.15 -9.44
CA ALA A 104 -23.62 -9.38 -9.68
C ALA A 104 -23.24 -9.98 -11.06
N ALA A 105 -23.22 -9.14 -12.10
CA ALA A 105 -22.79 -9.58 -13.42
C ALA A 105 -21.32 -10.02 -13.45
N ARG A 106 -20.44 -9.32 -12.73
CA ARG A 106 -19.03 -9.69 -12.59
C ARG A 106 -18.87 -11.06 -11.94
N ASP A 107 -19.52 -11.29 -10.80
CA ASP A 107 -19.39 -12.53 -10.04
C ASP A 107 -20.02 -13.72 -10.77
N ALA A 108 -21.13 -13.52 -11.48
CA ALA A 108 -21.74 -14.54 -12.32
C ALA A 108 -20.82 -14.94 -13.50
N ALA A 109 -20.21 -13.97 -14.18
CA ALA A 109 -19.26 -14.22 -15.26
C ALA A 109 -17.99 -14.93 -14.77
N LEU A 110 -17.49 -14.61 -13.58
CA LEU A 110 -16.34 -15.32 -13.00
C LEU A 110 -16.75 -16.73 -12.52
N ALA A 111 -17.94 -16.90 -11.95
CA ALA A 111 -18.42 -18.20 -11.51
C ALA A 111 -18.60 -19.21 -12.66
N SER A 112 -19.06 -18.77 -13.84
CA SER A 112 -19.16 -19.65 -15.01
C SER A 112 -17.80 -20.19 -15.49
N LEU A 113 -16.70 -19.52 -15.15
CA LEU A 113 -15.34 -19.91 -15.50
C LEU A 113 -14.70 -20.92 -14.52
N SER A 114 -15.32 -21.16 -13.37
CA SER A 114 -14.76 -21.99 -12.30
C SER A 114 -14.52 -23.46 -12.72
N ALA A 115 -15.31 -23.99 -13.64
CA ALA A 115 -15.21 -25.36 -14.15
C ALA A 115 -14.44 -25.49 -15.48
N CYS A 116 -13.92 -24.40 -16.05
CA CYS A 116 -13.25 -24.48 -17.35
C CYS A 116 -11.82 -25.00 -17.24
N ASP A 117 -11.47 -26.06 -17.97
CA ASP A 117 -10.11 -26.65 -17.95
C ASP A 117 -8.99 -25.69 -18.40
N LYS A 118 -9.36 -24.70 -19.24
CA LYS A 118 -8.45 -23.66 -19.73
C LYS A 118 -8.20 -22.55 -18.71
N VAL A 119 -8.95 -22.51 -17.62
CA VAL A 119 -8.77 -21.55 -16.53
C VAL A 119 -8.07 -22.26 -15.38
N PRO A 120 -7.00 -21.70 -14.78
CA PRO A 120 -6.37 -22.36 -13.66
C PRO A 120 -7.30 -22.47 -12.45
N THR A 121 -7.27 -23.63 -11.77
CA THR A 121 -8.07 -23.86 -10.57
C THR A 121 -7.84 -22.77 -9.52
N LEU A 122 -8.93 -22.38 -8.83
CA LEU A 122 -9.04 -21.28 -7.86
C LEU A 122 -8.97 -19.87 -8.47
N MET A 123 -8.64 -19.70 -9.76
CA MET A 123 -8.40 -18.35 -10.28
C MET A 123 -9.63 -17.45 -10.32
N PRO A 124 -10.81 -17.91 -10.78
CA PRO A 124 -11.99 -17.09 -10.73
C PRO A 124 -12.36 -16.67 -9.30
N GLU A 125 -12.27 -17.58 -8.33
CA GLU A 125 -12.56 -17.28 -6.92
C GLU A 125 -11.54 -16.32 -6.31
N LEU A 126 -10.26 -16.43 -6.69
CA LEU A 126 -9.22 -15.49 -6.27
C LEU A 126 -9.45 -14.08 -6.81
N VAL A 127 -9.84 -13.94 -8.08
CA VAL A 127 -10.22 -12.63 -8.65
C VAL A 127 -11.44 -12.07 -7.89
N ARG A 128 -12.45 -12.90 -7.64
CA ARG A 128 -13.64 -12.50 -6.88
C ARG A 128 -13.27 -12.05 -5.47
N ALA A 129 -12.43 -12.81 -4.77
CA ALA A 129 -11.98 -12.48 -3.42
C ALA A 129 -11.21 -11.15 -3.38
N GLN A 130 -10.31 -10.91 -4.34
CA GLN A 130 -9.51 -9.69 -4.41
C GLN A 130 -10.33 -8.45 -4.80
N LEU A 131 -11.40 -8.61 -5.58
CA LEU A 131 -12.33 -7.53 -5.97
C LEU A 131 -13.49 -7.35 -4.97
N SER A 132 -13.44 -8.03 -3.83
CA SER A 132 -14.45 -7.96 -2.76
C SER A 132 -13.84 -7.38 -1.48
N PRO A 133 -14.65 -6.91 -0.51
CA PRO A 133 -14.15 -6.55 0.80
C PRO A 133 -13.39 -7.73 1.43
N MET A 134 -12.21 -7.48 2.02
CA MET A 134 -11.30 -8.55 2.49
C MET A 134 -11.97 -9.49 3.48
N VAL A 135 -12.89 -8.97 4.30
CA VAL A 135 -13.70 -9.73 5.27
C VAL A 135 -14.48 -10.89 4.65
N CYS A 136 -14.73 -10.85 3.33
CA CYS A 136 -15.47 -11.85 2.58
C CYS A 136 -14.57 -12.86 1.85
N ALA A 137 -13.25 -12.65 1.79
CA ALA A 137 -12.37 -13.51 1.00
C ALA A 137 -12.39 -14.97 1.48
N GLU A 138 -12.48 -15.22 2.80
CA GLU A 138 -12.61 -16.60 3.31
C GLU A 138 -13.92 -17.26 2.89
N ALA A 139 -15.05 -16.54 2.89
CA ALA A 139 -16.33 -17.13 2.48
C ALA A 139 -16.39 -17.44 0.99
N ILE A 140 -15.66 -16.68 0.16
CA ILE A 140 -15.51 -16.94 -1.27
C ILE A 140 -14.58 -18.13 -1.52
N LEU A 141 -13.44 -18.20 -0.81
CA LEU A 141 -12.36 -19.14 -1.13
C LEU A 141 -12.45 -20.48 -0.40
N ALA A 142 -12.94 -20.52 0.85
CA ALA A 142 -12.93 -21.74 1.66
C ALA A 142 -13.66 -22.92 1.00
N PRO A 143 -14.88 -22.77 0.44
CA PRO A 143 -15.58 -23.89 -0.20
C PRO A 143 -14.78 -24.51 -1.36
N THR A 144 -14.18 -23.67 -2.20
CA THR A 144 -13.41 -24.14 -3.36
C THR A 144 -12.02 -24.66 -2.96
N LEU A 145 -11.41 -24.10 -1.92
CA LEU A 145 -10.18 -24.63 -1.34
C LEU A 145 -10.37 -26.05 -0.81
N ASP A 146 -11.46 -26.31 -0.11
CA ASP A 146 -11.77 -27.63 0.43
C ASP A 146 -12.10 -28.63 -0.68
N ALA A 147 -12.89 -28.20 -1.67
CA ALA A 147 -13.30 -29.07 -2.77
C ALA A 147 -12.16 -29.38 -3.77
N ARG A 148 -11.34 -28.36 -4.11
CA ARG A 148 -10.45 -28.41 -5.28
C ARG A 148 -9.02 -27.92 -5.02
N GLY A 149 -8.67 -27.58 -3.78
CA GLY A 149 -7.35 -27.03 -3.45
C GLY A 149 -6.17 -27.94 -3.82
N LYS A 150 -6.38 -29.27 -3.90
CA LYS A 150 -5.36 -30.24 -4.32
C LYS A 150 -5.04 -30.21 -5.83
N GLU A 151 -5.97 -29.70 -6.64
CA GLU A 151 -5.81 -29.57 -8.11
C GLU A 151 -5.12 -28.24 -8.48
N ALA A 152 -5.01 -27.31 -7.53
CA ALA A 152 -4.49 -25.98 -7.78
C ALA A 152 -2.97 -25.97 -7.88
N LEU A 153 -2.44 -25.09 -8.75
CA LEU A 153 -1.01 -24.81 -8.80
C LEU A 153 -0.53 -24.29 -7.43
N PRO A 154 0.70 -24.60 -7.01
CA PRO A 154 1.20 -24.23 -5.68
C PRO A 154 1.04 -22.75 -5.36
N GLN A 155 1.33 -21.85 -6.31
CA GLN A 155 1.18 -20.41 -6.12
C GLN A 155 -0.29 -19.96 -6.00
N HIS A 156 -1.25 -20.64 -6.63
CA HIS A 156 -2.68 -20.32 -6.51
C HIS A 156 -3.22 -20.79 -5.17
N LEU A 157 -2.82 -21.98 -4.74
CA LEU A 157 -3.15 -22.50 -3.42
C LEU A 157 -2.59 -21.60 -2.31
N ALA A 158 -1.33 -21.18 -2.43
CA ALA A 158 -0.70 -20.26 -1.49
C ALA A 158 -1.40 -18.89 -1.49
N ALA A 159 -1.71 -18.33 -2.66
CA ALA A 159 -2.48 -17.09 -2.77
C ALA A 159 -3.84 -17.19 -2.05
N ALA A 160 -4.62 -18.24 -2.33
CA ALA A 160 -5.94 -18.41 -1.74
C ALA A 160 -5.88 -18.57 -0.21
N ARG A 161 -4.89 -19.33 0.30
CA ARG A 161 -4.63 -19.43 1.74
C ARG A 161 -4.24 -18.10 2.36
N ALA A 162 -3.39 -17.32 1.70
CA ALA A 162 -3.00 -16.00 2.17
C ALA A 162 -4.19 -15.03 2.23
N PHE A 163 -5.09 -15.05 1.23
CA PHE A 163 -6.34 -14.28 1.27
C PHE A 163 -7.28 -14.72 2.39
N VAL A 164 -7.37 -16.02 2.70
CA VAL A 164 -8.09 -16.50 3.89
C VAL A 164 -7.46 -15.94 5.17
N GLY A 165 -6.13 -15.96 5.29
CA GLY A 165 -5.41 -15.37 6.43
C GLY A 165 -5.67 -13.87 6.58
N ALA A 166 -5.62 -13.13 5.47
CA ALA A 166 -5.96 -11.70 5.41
C ALA A 166 -7.42 -11.43 5.78
N SER A 167 -8.36 -12.27 5.32
CA SER A 167 -9.77 -12.22 5.70
C SER A 167 -9.94 -12.34 7.22
N ARG A 168 -9.23 -13.28 7.86
CA ARG A 168 -9.28 -13.46 9.31
C ARG A 168 -8.69 -12.27 10.07
N LEU A 169 -7.57 -11.71 9.62
CA LEU A 169 -7.02 -10.46 10.15
C LEU A 169 -8.00 -9.29 10.02
N SER A 170 -8.69 -9.19 8.90
CA SER A 170 -9.67 -8.13 8.67
C SER A 170 -10.88 -8.23 9.61
N ARG A 171 -11.22 -9.43 10.09
CA ARG A 171 -12.30 -9.68 11.07
C ARG A 171 -11.84 -9.73 12.52
N LEU A 172 -10.54 -9.89 12.78
CA LEU A 172 -9.96 -9.79 14.13
C LEU A 172 -9.81 -8.31 14.52
N ARG A 173 -10.92 -7.68 14.90
CA ARG A 173 -10.98 -6.25 15.23
C ARG A 173 -11.61 -6.02 16.60
N PRO A 174 -11.10 -5.09 17.42
CA PRO A 174 -11.76 -4.76 18.68
C PRO A 174 -13.16 -4.22 18.44
N LYS A 175 -14.13 -4.78 19.16
CA LYS A 175 -15.51 -4.28 19.18
C LYS A 175 -15.58 -3.00 20.02
N LYS A 176 -16.62 -2.19 19.81
CA LYS A 176 -16.90 -1.04 20.67
C LYS A 176 -16.99 -1.51 22.12
N GLY A 177 -16.27 -0.83 23.01
CA GLY A 177 -16.23 -1.16 24.43
C GLY A 177 -15.27 -2.27 24.84
N ALA A 178 -14.52 -2.87 23.89
CA ALA A 178 -13.53 -3.91 24.20
C ALA A 178 -12.45 -3.49 25.23
N PHE A 179 -12.27 -2.18 25.41
CA PHE A 179 -11.30 -1.60 26.33
C PHE A 179 -11.93 -0.70 27.40
N ASP A 180 -13.26 -0.77 27.63
CA ASP A 180 -13.94 0.07 28.63
C ASP A 180 -13.38 -0.13 30.05
N ILE A 181 -12.81 -1.30 30.33
CA ILE A 181 -12.13 -1.57 31.60
C ILE A 181 -10.92 -0.65 31.84
N LEU A 182 -10.27 -0.15 30.77
CA LEU A 182 -9.16 0.80 30.86
C LEU A 182 -9.60 2.16 31.40
N ALA A 183 -10.87 2.56 31.23
CA ALA A 183 -11.37 3.78 31.86
C ALA A 183 -11.38 3.63 33.40
N LYS A 184 -11.67 2.42 33.92
CA LYS A 184 -11.72 2.17 35.37
C LYS A 184 -10.34 1.96 35.98
N ALA A 185 -9.31 1.69 35.17
CA ALA A 185 -7.97 1.33 35.60
C ALA A 185 -7.23 2.40 36.42
N GLU A 186 -7.57 3.69 36.27
CA GLU A 186 -6.90 4.76 37.02
C GLU A 186 -7.40 4.88 38.47
N VAL A 187 -8.58 4.36 38.78
CA VAL A 187 -9.22 4.49 40.10
C VAL A 187 -9.42 3.15 40.82
N ASP A 188 -9.39 2.03 40.08
CA ASP A 188 -9.53 0.67 40.62
C ASP A 188 -8.30 -0.19 40.25
N PRO A 189 -7.46 -0.60 41.23
CA PRO A 189 -6.32 -1.48 41.01
C PRO A 189 -6.68 -2.81 40.32
N LYS A 190 -7.89 -3.36 40.57
CA LYS A 190 -8.33 -4.60 39.91
C LYS A 190 -8.66 -4.36 38.44
N ALA A 191 -9.30 -3.23 38.14
CA ALA A 191 -9.50 -2.79 36.76
C ALA A 191 -8.18 -2.47 36.05
N ALA A 192 -7.16 -2.00 36.78
CA ALA A 192 -5.82 -1.77 36.22
C ALA A 192 -5.16 -3.08 35.78
N GLU A 193 -5.15 -4.09 36.64
CA GLU A 193 -4.62 -5.41 36.31
C GLU A 193 -5.41 -6.06 35.15
N ALA A 194 -6.74 -6.00 35.21
CA ALA A 194 -7.60 -6.53 34.16
C ALA A 194 -7.42 -5.79 32.82
N GLY A 195 -7.23 -4.48 32.88
CA GLY A 195 -6.94 -3.63 31.74
C GLY A 195 -5.64 -4.00 31.05
N ILE A 196 -4.54 -4.11 31.80
CA ILE A 196 -3.24 -4.56 31.27
C ILE A 196 -3.38 -5.93 30.61
N LYS A 197 -4.00 -6.89 31.29
CA LYS A 197 -4.20 -8.24 30.77
C LYS A 197 -5.07 -8.25 29.51
N THR A 198 -6.08 -7.39 29.43
CA THR A 198 -6.90 -7.22 28.22
C THR A 198 -6.06 -6.73 27.03
N VAL A 199 -5.21 -5.73 27.22
CA VAL A 199 -4.32 -5.23 26.15
C VAL A 199 -3.32 -6.31 25.73
N VAL A 200 -2.72 -7.04 26.68
CA VAL A 200 -1.77 -8.12 26.39
C VAL A 200 -2.42 -9.23 25.58
N VAL A 201 -3.60 -9.72 26.00
CA VAL A 201 -4.31 -10.79 25.30
C VAL A 201 -4.72 -10.35 23.88
N TRP A 202 -5.13 -9.09 23.70
CA TRP A 202 -5.38 -8.53 22.36
C TRP A 202 -4.13 -8.46 21.49
N LYS A 203 -3.01 -8.01 22.06
CA LYS A 203 -1.73 -7.98 21.35
C LYS A 203 -1.35 -9.39 20.91
N GLU A 204 -1.30 -10.34 21.83
CA GLU A 204 -0.91 -11.74 21.56
C GLU A 204 -1.80 -12.42 20.51
N ALA A 205 -3.12 -12.26 20.61
CA ALA A 205 -4.06 -12.80 19.62
C ALA A 205 -3.78 -12.24 18.22
N LEU A 206 -3.53 -10.93 18.14
CA LEU A 206 -3.20 -10.28 16.87
C LEU A 206 -1.83 -10.73 16.36
N GLU A 207 -0.77 -10.79 17.19
CA GLU A 207 0.56 -11.24 16.72
C GLU A 207 0.53 -12.68 16.23
N LYS A 208 -0.24 -13.55 16.90
CA LYS A 208 -0.46 -14.92 16.44
C LYS A 208 -1.12 -14.94 15.06
N GLN A 209 -2.23 -14.21 14.89
CA GLN A 209 -2.96 -14.17 13.63
C GLN A 209 -2.12 -13.54 12.49
N GLU A 210 -1.25 -12.58 12.81
CA GLU A 210 -0.29 -12.00 11.87
C GLU A 210 0.74 -13.03 11.42
N ASN A 211 1.38 -13.74 12.36
CA ASN A 211 2.35 -14.78 12.06
C ASN A 211 1.72 -15.92 11.23
N ASP A 212 0.49 -16.29 11.55
CA ASP A 212 -0.27 -17.27 10.76
C ASP A 212 -0.49 -16.76 9.33
N ALA A 213 -0.96 -15.51 9.18
CA ALA A 213 -1.18 -14.91 7.85
C ALA A 213 0.12 -14.80 7.04
N ILE A 214 1.23 -14.38 7.67
CA ILE A 214 2.56 -14.33 7.05
C ILE A 214 2.98 -15.74 6.63
N GLY A 215 2.82 -16.74 7.49
CA GLY A 215 3.12 -18.14 7.17
C GLY A 215 2.36 -18.64 5.93
N LEU A 216 1.10 -18.22 5.76
CA LEU A 216 0.26 -18.57 4.61
C LEU A 216 0.69 -17.88 3.31
N THR A 217 1.49 -16.81 3.37
CA THR A 217 2.06 -16.16 2.16
C THR A 217 3.23 -16.93 1.56
N LYS A 218 3.74 -17.98 2.20
CA LYS A 218 4.88 -18.74 1.68
C LYS A 218 4.52 -19.40 0.34
N GLY A 219 5.17 -18.94 -0.73
CA GLY A 219 4.91 -19.38 -2.10
C GLY A 219 3.76 -18.64 -2.79
N ALA A 220 3.13 -17.68 -2.12
CA ALA A 220 2.18 -16.78 -2.74
C ALA A 220 2.91 -15.75 -3.62
N PRO A 221 2.23 -15.21 -4.65
CA PRO A 221 2.74 -14.08 -5.42
C PRO A 221 3.00 -12.88 -4.52
N ASN A 222 4.04 -12.11 -4.82
CA ASN A 222 4.41 -10.90 -4.07
C ASN A 222 3.25 -9.90 -3.94
N GLU A 223 2.38 -9.79 -4.96
CA GLU A 223 1.17 -8.96 -4.88
C GLU A 223 0.29 -9.35 -3.68
N VAL A 224 0.11 -10.66 -3.46
CA VAL A 224 -0.69 -11.18 -2.35
C VAL A 224 0.02 -10.93 -1.02
N SER A 225 1.35 -11.10 -0.96
CA SER A 225 2.14 -10.78 0.23
C SER A 225 2.03 -9.30 0.61
N ALA A 226 2.01 -8.40 -0.37
CA ALA A 226 1.80 -6.97 -0.13
C ALA A 226 0.40 -6.70 0.46
N ILE A 227 -0.64 -7.35 -0.07
CA ILE A 227 -2.02 -7.26 0.46
C ILE A 227 -2.08 -7.75 1.91
N VAL A 228 -1.44 -8.87 2.24
CA VAL A 228 -1.38 -9.37 3.63
C VAL A 228 -0.68 -8.35 4.54
N ALA A 229 0.46 -7.80 4.13
CA ALA A 229 1.17 -6.78 4.91
C ALA A 229 0.31 -5.53 5.17
N PHE A 230 -0.49 -5.12 4.19
CA PHE A 230 -1.46 -4.04 4.34
C PHE A 230 -2.57 -4.39 5.34
N GLU A 231 -3.12 -5.60 5.30
CA GLU A 231 -4.15 -6.03 6.26
C GLU A 231 -3.61 -6.16 7.69
N ILE A 232 -2.36 -6.56 7.86
CA ILE A 232 -1.64 -6.51 9.15
C ILE A 232 -1.57 -5.07 9.67
N ALA A 233 -1.12 -4.13 8.83
CA ALA A 233 -1.06 -2.73 9.19
C ALA A 233 -2.44 -2.18 9.58
N ALA A 234 -3.47 -2.49 8.79
CA ALA A 234 -4.83 -2.10 9.09
C ALA A 234 -5.30 -2.67 10.45
N ALA A 235 -5.04 -3.95 10.74
CA ALA A 235 -5.43 -4.62 11.98
C ALA A 235 -4.80 -3.95 13.22
N ARG A 236 -3.51 -3.67 13.16
CA ARG A 236 -2.79 -2.92 14.21
C ARG A 236 -3.32 -1.51 14.39
N LEU A 237 -3.61 -0.78 13.30
CA LEU A 237 -4.20 0.56 13.39
C LEU A 237 -5.59 0.54 14.02
N ALA A 238 -6.42 -0.48 13.74
CA ALA A 238 -7.72 -0.63 14.40
C ALA A 238 -7.57 -0.90 15.90
N LEU A 239 -6.59 -1.71 16.31
CA LEU A 239 -6.27 -1.92 17.72
C LEU A 239 -5.83 -0.62 18.41
N ALA A 240 -4.89 0.12 17.80
CA ALA A 240 -4.43 1.41 18.33
C ALA A 240 -5.57 2.42 18.44
N LYS A 241 -6.45 2.49 17.42
CA LYS A 241 -7.62 3.37 17.42
C LYS A 241 -8.62 3.01 18.52
N ALA A 242 -8.86 1.72 18.76
CA ALA A 242 -9.77 1.27 19.81
C ALA A 242 -9.22 1.60 21.20
N LEU A 243 -7.93 1.40 21.44
CA LEU A 243 -7.26 1.76 22.70
C LEU A 243 -7.29 3.27 22.96
N ARG A 244 -6.90 4.07 21.96
CA ARG A 244 -6.93 5.55 22.05
C ARG A 244 -8.36 6.09 22.15
N GLY A 245 -9.35 5.35 21.66
CA GLY A 245 -10.76 5.69 21.75
C GLY A 245 -11.40 5.46 23.13
N THR A 246 -10.65 4.96 24.11
CA THR A 246 -11.14 4.80 25.48
C THR A 246 -11.45 6.18 26.07
N PRO A 247 -12.67 6.42 26.59
CA PRO A 247 -13.07 7.73 27.08
C PRO A 247 -12.36 8.09 28.39
N PHE A 248 -12.15 9.40 28.59
CA PHE A 248 -11.73 9.91 29.90
C PHE A 248 -12.78 9.56 30.97
N PRO A 249 -12.40 8.89 32.08
CA PRO A 249 -13.34 8.36 33.06
C PRO A 249 -14.16 9.45 33.74
N ASP A 250 -15.46 9.23 33.94
CA ASP A 250 -16.34 10.21 34.58
C ASP A 250 -15.94 10.50 36.03
N GLU A 251 -15.41 9.50 36.73
CA GLU A 251 -14.90 9.63 38.09
C GLU A 251 -13.71 10.60 38.15
N LEU A 252 -12.85 10.61 37.13
CA LEU A 252 -11.71 11.50 37.03
C LEU A 252 -12.10 12.91 36.57
N LYS A 253 -13.24 13.08 35.86
CA LYS A 253 -13.76 14.41 35.50
C LYS A 253 -14.06 15.27 36.72
N SER A 254 -14.44 14.67 37.84
CA SER A 254 -14.66 15.42 39.08
C SER A 254 -13.36 15.98 39.67
N LEU A 255 -12.22 15.33 39.38
CA LEU A 255 -10.89 15.68 39.92
C LEU A 255 -10.14 16.71 39.06
N THR A 256 -10.57 16.98 37.83
CA THR A 256 -9.92 17.96 36.95
C THR A 256 -9.95 19.39 37.49
N LYS A 257 -10.89 19.70 38.39
CA LYS A 257 -10.91 20.99 39.11
C LYS A 257 -9.67 21.18 40.00
N ASN A 258 -9.14 20.09 40.53
CA ASN A 258 -7.96 20.10 41.41
C ASN A 258 -6.66 19.79 40.64
N ASP A 259 -6.78 19.20 39.45
CA ASP A 259 -5.66 18.83 38.59
C ASP A 259 -6.05 18.99 37.11
N PRO A 260 -5.88 20.19 36.53
CA PRO A 260 -6.35 20.48 35.18
C PRO A 260 -5.62 19.67 34.10
N ASP A 261 -4.43 19.12 34.40
CA ASP A 261 -3.63 18.33 33.45
C ASP A 261 -3.98 16.83 33.46
N LEU A 262 -4.91 16.39 34.31
CA LEU A 262 -5.24 14.98 34.49
C LEU A 262 -5.74 14.31 33.20
N GLU A 263 -6.59 15.00 32.44
CA GLU A 263 -7.09 14.51 31.15
C GLU A 263 -5.97 14.40 30.11
N VAL A 264 -5.08 15.40 30.06
CA VAL A 264 -3.91 15.39 29.15
C VAL A 264 -2.99 14.21 29.48
N ARG A 265 -2.70 13.97 30.76
CA ARG A 265 -1.86 12.84 31.19
C ARG A 265 -2.52 11.49 30.91
N TYR A 266 -3.84 11.38 31.04
CA TYR A 266 -4.56 10.15 30.68
C TYR A 266 -4.38 9.80 29.19
N TYR A 267 -4.61 10.76 28.29
CA TYR A 267 -4.42 10.51 26.87
C TYR A 267 -2.95 10.34 26.47
N ALA A 268 -2.02 11.01 27.15
CA ALA A 268 -0.58 10.78 26.95
C ALA A 268 -0.18 9.32 27.27
N LYS A 269 -0.73 8.74 28.34
CA LYS A 269 -0.52 7.32 28.69
C LYS A 269 -1.11 6.37 27.64
N LEU A 270 -2.30 6.64 27.14
CA LEU A 270 -2.88 5.85 26.04
C LEU A 270 -2.01 5.94 24.78
N ASP A 271 -1.42 7.11 24.52
CA ASP A 271 -0.48 7.28 23.43
C ASP A 271 0.80 6.46 23.65
N GLU A 272 1.40 6.46 24.85
CA GLU A 272 2.55 5.61 25.18
C GLU A 272 2.31 4.11 24.89
N VAL A 273 1.12 3.61 25.21
CA VAL A 273 0.74 2.20 24.94
C VAL A 273 0.48 1.94 23.45
N THR A 274 -0.13 2.91 22.75
CA THR A 274 -0.52 2.73 21.34
C THR A 274 0.61 3.01 20.36
N MET A 275 1.60 3.81 20.71
CA MET A 275 2.72 4.18 19.82
C MET A 275 3.48 2.95 19.28
N PRO A 276 3.91 1.96 20.09
CA PRO A 276 4.56 0.76 19.59
C PRO A 276 3.67 -0.06 18.62
N ILE A 277 2.35 -0.05 18.83
CA ILE A 277 1.39 -0.72 17.94
C ILE A 277 1.32 0.01 16.59
N VAL A 278 1.30 1.35 16.62
CA VAL A 278 1.33 2.17 15.40
C VAL A 278 2.67 2.01 14.66
N ASP A 279 3.79 1.91 15.37
CA ASP A 279 5.10 1.71 14.74
C ASP A 279 5.21 0.34 14.07
N ARG A 280 4.66 -0.72 14.68
CA ARG A 280 4.53 -2.03 14.00
C ARG A 280 3.61 -1.95 12.80
N ALA A 281 2.47 -1.26 12.91
CA ALA A 281 1.57 -1.05 11.77
C ALA A 281 2.28 -0.32 10.62
N ARG A 282 3.09 0.68 10.95
CA ARG A 282 3.93 1.42 9.99
C ARG A 282 4.95 0.49 9.35
N GLY A 283 5.63 -0.35 10.12
CA GLY A 283 6.58 -1.35 9.62
C GLY A 283 5.94 -2.27 8.57
N ALA A 284 4.78 -2.85 8.89
CA ALA A 284 4.05 -3.72 7.97
C ALA A 284 3.58 -2.97 6.70
N ALA A 285 3.07 -1.74 6.84
CA ALA A 285 2.68 -0.93 5.69
C ALA A 285 3.88 -0.61 4.78
N MET A 286 5.04 -0.29 5.36
CA MET A 286 6.28 -0.01 4.62
C MET A 286 6.81 -1.27 3.93
N GLU A 287 6.70 -2.44 4.56
CA GLU A 287 7.03 -3.71 3.93
C GLU A 287 6.13 -3.99 2.72
N GLY A 288 4.81 -3.84 2.87
CA GLY A 288 3.85 -3.99 1.77
C GLY A 288 4.13 -3.02 0.60
N LEU A 289 4.44 -1.75 0.91
CA LEU A 289 4.87 -0.77 -0.08
C LEU A 289 6.18 -1.16 -0.77
N GLY A 290 7.16 -1.67 -0.01
CA GLY A 290 8.43 -2.14 -0.54
C GLY A 290 8.27 -3.31 -1.52
N ILE A 291 7.38 -4.26 -1.20
CA ILE A 291 7.02 -5.38 -2.09
C ILE A 291 6.33 -4.86 -3.34
N ALA A 292 5.30 -4.02 -3.19
CA ALA A 292 4.55 -3.49 -4.32
C ALA A 292 5.43 -2.64 -5.25
N ARG A 293 6.34 -1.82 -4.70
CA ARG A 293 7.35 -1.08 -5.47
C ARG A 293 8.23 -2.04 -6.28
N ARG A 294 8.80 -3.06 -5.63
CA ARG A 294 9.70 -4.04 -6.28
C ARG A 294 9.01 -4.73 -7.45
N ASP A 295 7.73 -5.05 -7.29
CA ASP A 295 6.95 -5.73 -8.31
C ASP A 295 6.25 -4.77 -9.27
N GLY A 296 6.44 -3.46 -9.07
CA GLY A 296 5.82 -2.33 -9.75
C GLY A 296 4.30 -2.43 -9.86
N ILE A 297 3.69 -2.87 -8.77
CA ILE A 297 2.24 -2.83 -8.54
C ILE A 297 1.89 -1.42 -8.07
N LEU A 298 0.85 -0.83 -8.63
CA LEU A 298 0.36 0.48 -8.21
C LEU A 298 -0.62 0.30 -7.06
N VAL A 299 -0.17 0.63 -5.84
CA VAL A 299 -0.89 0.31 -4.60
C VAL A 299 -2.22 1.05 -4.48
N LYS A 300 -2.38 2.22 -5.12
CA LYS A 300 -3.68 2.92 -5.23
C LYS A 300 -4.77 2.10 -5.91
N SER A 301 -4.37 1.13 -6.72
CA SER A 301 -5.30 0.21 -7.34
C SER A 301 -5.78 -0.87 -6.37
N LEU A 302 -5.09 -1.11 -5.25
CA LEU A 302 -5.51 -2.09 -4.25
C LEU A 302 -6.62 -1.49 -3.36
N PRO A 303 -7.85 -2.05 -3.37
CA PRO A 303 -8.97 -1.51 -2.59
C PRO A 303 -8.68 -1.37 -1.08
N HIS A 304 -7.81 -2.24 -0.56
CA HIS A 304 -7.44 -2.34 0.86
C HIS A 304 -6.52 -1.22 1.33
N PHE A 305 -5.77 -0.61 0.42
CA PHE A 305 -4.75 0.36 0.80
C PHE A 305 -5.32 1.70 1.24
N ALA A 306 -6.45 2.13 0.67
CA ALA A 306 -7.08 3.42 0.99
C ALA A 306 -7.33 3.61 2.50
N GLN A 307 -7.72 2.53 3.20
CA GLN A 307 -8.01 2.54 4.63
C GLN A 307 -6.76 2.74 5.52
N ILE A 308 -5.57 2.49 4.97
CA ILE A 308 -4.29 2.59 5.66
C ILE A 308 -3.70 3.97 5.47
N VAL A 309 -3.93 4.61 4.32
CA VAL A 309 -3.33 5.91 4.01
C VAL A 309 -3.88 7.03 4.90
N ASP A 310 -5.18 7.04 5.18
CA ASP A 310 -5.81 8.13 5.93
C ASP A 310 -5.29 8.28 7.37
N PRO A 311 -5.14 7.21 8.17
CA PRO A 311 -4.51 7.26 9.49
C PRO A 311 -3.03 7.70 9.46
N PHE A 312 -2.32 7.47 8.36
CA PHE A 312 -0.91 7.84 8.21
C PHE A 312 -0.71 9.27 7.71
N LYS A 313 -1.65 9.83 6.93
CA LYS A 313 -1.65 11.24 6.48
C LYS A 313 -1.65 12.25 7.63
N SER A 314 -2.10 11.87 8.82
CA SER A 314 -2.26 12.75 9.98
C SER A 314 -1.05 12.81 10.93
N ARG A 315 0.10 12.21 10.59
CA ARG A 315 1.31 12.23 11.45
C ARG A 315 2.52 12.86 10.74
N PRO A 316 3.28 13.74 11.41
CA PRO A 316 4.38 14.52 10.82
C PRO A 316 5.58 13.69 10.34
N PHE A 317 5.66 12.39 10.66
CA PHE A 317 6.74 11.50 10.23
C PHE A 317 6.34 10.53 9.11
N PHE A 318 5.07 10.55 8.70
CA PHE A 318 4.71 10.02 7.39
C PHE A 318 4.89 11.19 6.43
N GLU A 319 6.13 11.40 5.97
CA GLU A 319 6.34 12.15 4.74
C GLU A 319 5.49 11.45 3.69
N THR A 320 4.31 12.02 3.43
CA THR A 320 3.33 11.51 2.47
C THR A 320 3.80 11.84 1.07
N LYS A 321 5.07 11.57 0.76
CA LYS A 321 5.60 11.55 -0.61
C LYS A 321 4.86 10.53 -1.48
N ALA A 322 4.36 9.44 -0.90
CA ALA A 322 4.01 8.24 -1.67
C ALA A 322 2.51 8.01 -2.00
N THR A 323 1.58 8.92 -1.66
CA THR A 323 0.14 8.64 -1.88
C THR A 323 -0.74 9.82 -2.24
N ARG A 324 -0.27 11.07 -2.10
CA ARG A 324 -1.02 12.25 -2.56
C ARG A 324 -1.01 12.30 -4.09
N ASP A 325 -2.06 11.72 -4.67
CA ASP A 325 -2.52 11.91 -6.04
C ASP A 325 -1.60 11.62 -7.23
N LEU A 326 -0.67 10.67 -7.12
CA LEU A 326 0.16 10.11 -8.22
C LEU A 326 -0.55 9.49 -9.46
N ASP A 327 -1.82 9.80 -9.68
CA ASP A 327 -2.48 9.80 -11.01
C ASP A 327 -2.10 11.06 -11.85
N LEU A 328 -1.05 11.79 -11.42
CA LEU A 328 -0.87 13.21 -11.74
C LEU A 328 0.08 13.54 -12.88
N LEU A 329 0.80 12.58 -13.44
CA LEU A 329 2.00 12.89 -14.26
C LEU A 329 2.05 12.19 -15.61
N LEU A 330 0.97 11.52 -15.96
CA LEU A 330 0.75 10.97 -17.28
C LEU A 330 -0.64 11.44 -17.67
N PRO A 331 -0.88 11.78 -18.94
CA PRO A 331 -2.17 12.29 -19.39
C PRO A 331 -3.26 11.44 -18.75
N MET A 332 -4.23 12.09 -18.06
CA MET A 332 -5.41 11.43 -17.50
C MET A 332 -5.73 10.28 -18.43
N LEU A 333 -5.52 9.07 -17.92
CA LEU A 333 -5.50 7.89 -18.75
C LEU A 333 -6.74 7.97 -19.62
N PRO A 334 -6.61 7.92 -20.95
CA PRO A 334 -7.80 7.70 -21.73
C PRO A 334 -8.44 6.46 -21.11
N ASP A 335 -9.72 6.60 -20.78
CA ASP A 335 -10.58 5.46 -20.55
C ASP A 335 -10.12 4.35 -21.48
N ALA A 336 -9.82 3.15 -20.94
CA ALA A 336 -9.36 2.02 -21.75
C ALA A 336 -10.21 2.03 -23.03
N PRO A 337 -9.58 2.12 -24.23
CA PRO A 337 -10.26 2.53 -25.45
C PRO A 337 -11.60 1.81 -25.56
N LYS A 338 -12.67 2.49 -25.95
CA LYS A 338 -13.98 1.83 -26.10
C LYS A 338 -13.89 0.59 -27.02
N ASP A 339 -12.94 0.62 -27.95
CA ASP A 339 -12.61 -0.42 -28.91
C ASP A 339 -11.41 -1.30 -28.50
N ALA A 340 -10.99 -1.25 -27.23
CA ALA A 340 -9.92 -2.10 -26.72
C ALA A 340 -10.31 -3.57 -26.87
N GLY A 341 -9.36 -4.38 -27.38
CA GLY A 341 -9.52 -5.82 -27.42
C GLY A 341 -9.74 -6.41 -26.03
N ASP A 342 -10.33 -7.59 -25.97
CA ASP A 342 -10.73 -8.24 -24.71
C ASP A 342 -9.57 -8.37 -23.71
N ALA A 343 -8.37 -8.74 -24.18
CA ALA A 343 -7.18 -8.82 -23.34
C ALA A 343 -6.79 -7.48 -22.70
N ALA A 344 -6.93 -6.36 -23.44
CA ALA A 344 -6.61 -5.03 -22.92
C ALA A 344 -7.66 -4.55 -21.90
N LYS A 345 -8.95 -4.89 -22.09
CA LYS A 345 -10.02 -4.62 -21.10
C LYS A 345 -9.76 -5.36 -19.79
N ILE A 346 -9.35 -6.63 -19.89
CA ILE A 346 -8.97 -7.48 -18.76
C ILE A 346 -7.79 -6.84 -18.01
N ALA A 347 -6.71 -6.53 -18.73
CA ALA A 347 -5.50 -5.91 -18.18
C ALA A 347 -5.71 -4.55 -17.52
N ALA A 348 -6.66 -3.76 -18.02
CA ALA A 348 -7.00 -2.46 -17.44
C ALA A 348 -7.78 -2.58 -16.11
N THR A 349 -8.48 -3.69 -15.87
CA THR A 349 -9.49 -3.74 -14.81
C THR A 349 -9.17 -4.73 -13.70
N LEU A 350 -8.77 -5.96 -14.07
CA LEU A 350 -8.57 -7.05 -13.11
C LEU A 350 -7.16 -6.99 -12.48
N PRO A 351 -6.93 -7.69 -11.36
CA PRO A 351 -5.64 -7.66 -10.66
C PRO A 351 -4.44 -8.17 -11.48
N PRO A 352 -3.28 -7.47 -11.51
CA PRO A 352 -2.14 -7.76 -12.39
C PRO A 352 -1.69 -9.22 -12.43
N TRP A 353 -1.45 -9.81 -11.25
CA TRP A 353 -0.97 -11.18 -11.19
C TRP A 353 -2.01 -12.18 -11.71
N THR A 354 -3.29 -11.96 -11.39
CA THR A 354 -4.38 -12.83 -11.88
C THR A 354 -4.55 -12.71 -13.39
N VAL A 355 -4.45 -11.50 -13.95
CA VAL A 355 -4.49 -11.26 -15.40
C VAL A 355 -3.34 -11.99 -16.09
N TYR A 356 -2.12 -11.85 -15.55
CA TYR A 356 -0.96 -12.54 -16.10
C TYR A 356 -1.18 -14.06 -16.13
N ALA A 357 -1.56 -14.66 -15.00
CA ALA A 357 -1.79 -16.10 -14.89
C ALA A 357 -2.93 -16.62 -15.79
N MET A 358 -3.99 -15.83 -15.97
CA MET A 358 -5.10 -16.19 -16.87
C MET A 358 -4.70 -16.06 -18.33
N LEU A 359 -4.16 -14.91 -18.74
CA LEU A 359 -3.79 -14.65 -20.14
C LEU A 359 -2.67 -15.56 -20.63
N GLU A 360 -1.70 -15.92 -19.78
CA GLU A 360 -0.64 -16.89 -20.10
C GLU A 360 -1.22 -18.23 -20.59
N ARG A 361 -2.38 -18.64 -20.04
CA ARG A 361 -3.03 -19.91 -20.38
C ARG A 361 -4.02 -19.79 -21.53
N VAL A 362 -4.78 -18.69 -21.61
CA VAL A 362 -5.91 -18.56 -22.55
C VAL A 362 -5.57 -17.78 -23.82
N SER A 363 -4.63 -16.83 -23.74
CA SER A 363 -4.16 -16.02 -24.88
C SER A 363 -2.72 -15.53 -24.67
N PRO A 364 -1.71 -16.42 -24.63
CA PRO A 364 -0.34 -16.04 -24.31
C PRO A 364 0.25 -15.00 -25.28
N ALA A 365 -0.14 -15.05 -26.56
CA ALA A 365 0.29 -14.06 -27.55
C ALA A 365 -0.15 -12.62 -27.19
N SER A 366 -1.32 -12.48 -26.54
CA SER A 366 -1.85 -11.16 -26.17
C SER A 366 -1.10 -10.51 -25.02
N LEU A 367 -0.37 -11.27 -24.18
CA LEU A 367 0.44 -10.68 -23.09
C LEU A 367 1.51 -9.71 -23.59
N LEU A 368 2.02 -9.94 -24.81
CA LEU A 368 3.08 -9.14 -25.42
C LEU A 368 2.55 -8.05 -26.36
N GLU A 369 1.22 -7.97 -26.53
CA GLU A 369 0.59 -6.92 -27.34
C GLU A 369 0.79 -5.55 -26.65
N PRO A 370 1.26 -4.53 -27.39
CA PRO A 370 1.48 -3.20 -26.81
C PRO A 370 0.25 -2.63 -26.11
N ALA A 371 -0.96 -2.87 -26.62
CA ALA A 371 -2.21 -2.39 -26.01
C ALA A 371 -2.49 -3.04 -24.65
N VAL A 372 -2.14 -4.32 -24.46
CA VAL A 372 -2.31 -5.03 -23.19
C VAL A 372 -1.29 -4.55 -22.17
N LEU A 373 -0.03 -4.41 -22.58
CA LEU A 373 1.04 -3.91 -21.70
C LEU A 373 0.81 -2.45 -21.31
N ASP A 374 0.35 -1.61 -22.24
CA ASP A 374 -0.01 -0.22 -21.96
C ASP A 374 -1.19 -0.17 -20.98
N ALA A 375 -2.21 -1.04 -21.14
CA ALA A 375 -3.30 -1.16 -20.18
C ALA A 375 -2.81 -1.60 -18.78
N MET A 376 -1.95 -2.63 -18.68
CA MET A 376 -1.37 -3.04 -17.40
C MET A 376 -0.60 -1.89 -16.73
N ALA A 377 0.34 -1.29 -17.47
CA ALA A 377 1.13 -0.16 -16.99
C ALA A 377 0.26 1.03 -16.57
N SER A 378 -0.85 1.24 -17.30
CA SER A 378 -1.81 2.32 -17.10
C SER A 378 -2.70 2.16 -15.87
N PHE A 379 -3.11 0.96 -15.49
CA PHE A 379 -4.12 0.86 -14.42
C PHE A 379 -3.59 0.23 -13.14
N ARG A 380 -2.71 -0.76 -13.25
CA ARG A 380 -2.39 -1.64 -12.12
C ARG A 380 -0.89 -1.90 -11.93
N GLY A 381 -0.08 -1.62 -12.95
CA GLY A 381 1.33 -1.97 -13.03
C GLY A 381 1.58 -3.23 -13.88
N ILE A 382 2.80 -3.37 -14.41
CA ILE A 382 3.24 -4.59 -15.12
C ILE A 382 3.90 -5.52 -14.10
N PRO A 383 3.38 -6.74 -13.86
CA PRO A 383 4.01 -7.71 -12.94
C PRO A 383 5.49 -7.90 -13.23
N SER A 384 6.30 -8.09 -12.18
CA SER A 384 7.75 -8.25 -12.29
C SER A 384 8.17 -9.41 -13.23
N ALA A 385 7.43 -10.52 -13.21
CA ALA A 385 7.65 -11.66 -14.10
C ALA A 385 7.54 -11.25 -15.58
N LEU A 386 6.40 -10.68 -15.97
CA LEU A 386 6.17 -10.18 -17.33
C LEU A 386 7.16 -9.07 -17.72
N ARG A 387 7.51 -8.18 -16.79
CA ARG A 387 8.48 -7.11 -17.04
C ARG A 387 9.86 -7.67 -17.44
N ARG A 388 10.32 -8.73 -16.76
CA ARG A 388 11.60 -9.40 -17.09
C ARG A 388 11.56 -10.09 -18.44
N GLU A 389 10.41 -10.50 -18.93
CA GLU A 389 10.27 -11.12 -20.26
C GLU A 389 10.36 -10.09 -21.39
N ILE A 390 9.82 -8.88 -21.16
CA ILE A 390 9.74 -7.82 -22.18
C ILE A 390 10.95 -6.88 -22.20
N GLU A 391 11.72 -6.80 -21.12
CA GLU A 391 12.90 -5.92 -21.06
C GLU A 391 14.08 -6.48 -21.89
N PRO A 392 14.70 -5.66 -22.76
CA PRO A 392 15.87 -6.06 -23.53
C PRO A 392 17.08 -6.24 -22.60
N GLY A 393 17.58 -7.47 -22.48
CA GLY A 393 18.79 -7.81 -21.71
C GLY A 393 18.56 -8.79 -20.55
N THR A 394 17.32 -9.14 -20.25
CA THR A 394 16.95 -10.06 -19.15
C THR A 394 16.64 -11.49 -19.60
N LYS A 395 17.09 -11.91 -20.79
CA LYS A 395 16.95 -13.32 -21.21
C LYS A 395 17.50 -14.25 -20.11
N PRO A 396 16.74 -15.25 -19.66
CA PRO A 396 17.25 -16.28 -18.75
C PRO A 396 18.53 -16.87 -19.33
N LYS A 397 19.56 -17.05 -18.49
CA LYS A 397 20.84 -17.67 -18.88
C LYS A 397 20.73 -19.17 -19.22
N ASP A 398 19.52 -19.73 -19.28
CA ASP A 398 19.30 -21.18 -19.23
C ASP A 398 18.94 -21.85 -20.56
N THR A 399 19.03 -21.18 -21.71
CA THR A 399 19.14 -21.89 -22.99
C THR A 399 20.61 -22.10 -23.33
N LYS A 400 21.25 -23.01 -22.58
CA LYS A 400 22.53 -23.62 -22.94
C LYS A 400 22.28 -24.80 -23.88
N ASP A 401 21.53 -24.61 -24.96
CA ASP A 401 21.37 -25.62 -26.02
C ASP A 401 20.95 -24.93 -27.32
N THR A 402 21.95 -24.40 -28.03
CA THR A 402 22.01 -24.28 -29.51
C THR A 402 23.40 -23.78 -29.85
N LYS A 403 24.40 -24.58 -29.46
CA LYS A 403 25.73 -24.49 -30.03
C LYS A 403 25.67 -25.32 -31.31
N ASP A 404 25.17 -24.74 -32.41
CA ASP A 404 25.42 -25.16 -33.79
C ASP A 404 24.61 -24.31 -34.78
N THR A 405 25.09 -23.08 -35.01
CA THR A 405 25.02 -22.39 -36.32
C THR A 405 25.86 -21.12 -36.20
N LYS A 406 27.16 -21.29 -36.45
CA LYS A 406 28.12 -20.19 -36.48
C LYS A 406 28.17 -19.62 -37.90
N ASP A 407 27.09 -18.96 -38.32
CA ASP A 407 27.05 -18.12 -39.51
C ASP A 407 27.12 -16.64 -39.11
N PRO A 408 28.31 -15.99 -39.12
CA PRO A 408 28.47 -14.59 -38.75
C PRO A 408 27.84 -13.60 -39.76
N LYS A 409 27.17 -14.08 -40.82
CA LYS A 409 26.43 -13.23 -41.79
C LYS A 409 24.95 -13.04 -41.47
N ALA A 410 24.35 -13.82 -40.56
CA ALA A 410 22.94 -13.65 -40.18
C ALA A 410 22.70 -12.50 -39.16
N ALA A 411 23.76 -12.00 -38.50
CA ALA A 411 23.66 -10.97 -37.46
C ALA A 411 23.44 -9.52 -37.98
N LYS A 412 23.28 -9.34 -39.29
CA LYS A 412 23.01 -8.02 -39.92
C LYS A 412 21.63 -7.92 -40.57
N ALA A 413 20.74 -8.89 -40.38
CA ALA A 413 19.36 -8.74 -40.80
C ALA A 413 18.71 -7.61 -39.97
N LYS A 414 18.37 -6.50 -40.63
CA LYS A 414 17.57 -5.43 -40.04
C LYS A 414 16.27 -6.08 -39.54
N PRO A 415 15.87 -5.89 -38.27
CA PRO A 415 14.64 -6.50 -37.76
C PRO A 415 13.46 -6.09 -38.63
N ASP A 416 12.51 -7.02 -38.81
CA ASP A 416 11.24 -6.75 -39.49
C ASP A 416 10.66 -5.44 -38.92
N PRO A 417 10.31 -4.44 -39.75
CA PRO A 417 9.69 -3.20 -39.30
C PRO A 417 8.51 -3.39 -38.35
N LYS A 418 7.73 -4.47 -38.51
CA LYS A 418 6.61 -4.81 -37.61
C LYS A 418 7.10 -5.20 -36.22
N GLU A 419 8.14 -6.03 -36.13
CA GLU A 419 8.72 -6.46 -34.87
C GLU A 419 9.47 -5.31 -34.18
N ALA A 420 10.15 -4.45 -34.95
CA ALA A 420 10.76 -3.24 -34.42
C ALA A 420 9.73 -2.30 -33.78
N LYS A 421 8.57 -2.11 -34.44
CA LYS A 421 7.46 -1.29 -33.91
C LYS A 421 6.83 -1.94 -32.67
N ALA A 422 6.63 -3.26 -32.68
CA ALA A 422 6.12 -3.99 -31.52
C ALA A 422 7.07 -3.88 -30.31
N ALA A 423 8.38 -4.05 -30.53
CA ALA A 423 9.40 -3.89 -29.51
C ALA A 423 9.44 -2.46 -28.93
N GLU A 424 9.31 -1.43 -29.77
CA GLU A 424 9.18 -0.04 -29.33
C GLU A 424 7.93 0.16 -28.48
N GLY A 425 6.79 -0.40 -28.88
CA GLY A 425 5.55 -0.40 -28.08
C GLY A 425 5.68 -1.10 -26.72
N ARG A 426 6.37 -2.24 -26.67
CA ARG A 426 6.67 -2.95 -25.41
C ARG A 426 7.55 -2.10 -24.49
N MET A 427 8.59 -1.47 -25.02
CA MET A 427 9.46 -0.56 -24.27
C MET A 427 8.73 0.69 -23.78
N SER A 428 7.83 1.24 -24.59
CA SER A 428 6.93 2.33 -24.23
C SER A 428 6.13 1.97 -22.96
N ALA A 429 5.49 0.79 -22.93
CA ALA A 429 4.74 0.32 -21.76
C ALA A 429 5.62 0.07 -20.52
N VAL A 430 6.84 -0.47 -20.69
CA VAL A 430 7.81 -0.61 -19.59
C VAL A 430 8.20 0.75 -19.03
N ALA A 431 8.49 1.72 -19.90
CA ALA A 431 8.83 3.08 -19.50
C ALA A 431 7.69 3.74 -18.73
N LEU A 432 6.46 3.55 -19.20
CA LEU A 432 5.26 3.99 -18.49
C LEU A 432 5.20 3.40 -17.07
N ALA A 433 5.32 2.07 -16.94
CA ALA A 433 5.26 1.37 -15.67
C ALA A 433 6.38 1.84 -14.71
N ARG A 434 7.61 1.95 -15.19
CA ARG A 434 8.76 2.39 -14.38
C ARG A 434 8.65 3.84 -13.93
N VAL A 435 8.25 4.75 -14.82
CA VAL A 435 8.00 6.15 -14.44
C VAL A 435 6.93 6.23 -13.37
N ARG A 436 5.85 5.44 -13.47
CA ARG A 436 4.81 5.41 -12.43
C ARG A 436 5.31 4.88 -11.10
N VAL A 437 6.14 3.85 -11.09
CA VAL A 437 6.76 3.33 -9.85
C VAL A 437 7.72 4.38 -9.27
N ALA A 438 8.51 5.04 -10.12
CA ALA A 438 9.42 6.10 -9.72
C ALA A 438 8.67 7.27 -9.07
N LEU A 439 7.55 7.66 -9.66
CA LEU A 439 6.67 8.68 -9.13
C LEU A 439 5.98 8.23 -7.85
N ALA A 440 5.34 7.06 -7.87
CA ALA A 440 4.53 6.56 -6.76
C ALA A 440 5.34 6.33 -5.49
N TYR A 441 6.60 5.91 -5.63
CA TYR A 441 7.43 5.45 -4.52
C TYR A 441 8.79 6.15 -4.41
N GLY A 442 9.04 7.21 -5.19
CA GLY A 442 10.35 7.85 -5.26
C GLY A 442 11.48 6.92 -5.75
N SER A 443 11.18 5.93 -6.60
CA SER A 443 12.15 4.91 -7.01
C SER A 443 13.19 5.45 -8.00
N ARG A 444 14.35 5.84 -7.49
CA ARG A 444 15.51 6.27 -8.29
C ARG A 444 15.95 5.24 -9.31
N ALA A 445 16.04 3.95 -8.94
CA ALA A 445 16.46 2.89 -9.86
C ALA A 445 15.54 2.78 -11.10
N ASP A 446 14.23 2.99 -10.92
CA ASP A 446 13.28 2.98 -12.04
C ASP A 446 13.39 4.25 -12.90
N ALA A 447 13.64 5.40 -12.29
CA ALA A 447 13.93 6.63 -13.01
C ALA A 447 15.24 6.52 -13.82
N GLU A 448 16.31 5.95 -13.24
CA GLU A 448 17.61 5.77 -13.91
C GLU A 448 17.50 4.81 -15.11
N ALA A 449 16.74 3.73 -14.94
CA ALA A 449 16.48 2.77 -16.02
C ALA A 449 15.84 3.41 -17.25
N ILE A 450 15.03 4.47 -17.07
CA ILE A 450 14.33 5.15 -18.16
C ILE A 450 15.07 6.40 -18.64
N ALA A 451 15.78 7.12 -17.77
CA ALA A 451 16.43 8.39 -18.12
C ALA A 451 17.49 8.27 -19.24
N THR A 452 18.06 7.07 -19.44
CA THR A 452 19.04 6.79 -20.49
C THR A 452 18.41 6.40 -21.83
N TRP A 453 17.11 6.11 -21.85
CA TRP A 453 16.38 5.76 -23.07
C TRP A 453 16.20 6.99 -23.95
N THR A 454 16.35 6.81 -25.27
CA THR A 454 16.22 7.88 -26.28
C THR A 454 15.08 7.56 -27.24
N PRO A 455 13.82 7.78 -26.83
CA PRO A 455 12.65 7.45 -27.65
C PRO A 455 12.41 8.46 -28.77
N LYS A 456 11.78 7.99 -29.84
CA LYS A 456 11.32 8.85 -30.94
C LYS A 456 9.97 9.47 -30.66
N GLU A 457 9.04 8.68 -30.12
CA GLU A 457 7.66 9.10 -29.88
C GLU A 457 7.57 10.22 -28.83
N PRO A 458 6.81 11.30 -29.09
CA PRO A 458 6.69 12.43 -28.15
C PRO A 458 6.24 12.05 -26.74
N ILE A 459 5.30 11.10 -26.61
CA ILE A 459 4.81 10.64 -25.30
C ILE A 459 5.91 9.91 -24.51
N ASP A 460 6.81 9.23 -25.19
CA ASP A 460 7.93 8.56 -24.57
C ASP A 460 9.05 9.54 -24.22
N GLN A 461 9.26 10.58 -25.04
CA GLN A 461 10.14 11.69 -24.66
C GLN A 461 9.68 12.35 -23.36
N LEU A 462 8.36 12.49 -23.16
CA LEU A 462 7.79 12.97 -21.89
C LEU A 462 8.14 12.04 -20.73
N ARG A 463 7.94 10.72 -20.87
CA ARG A 463 8.28 9.74 -19.85
C ARG A 463 9.76 9.82 -19.43
N VAL A 464 10.66 9.97 -20.41
CA VAL A 464 12.09 10.17 -20.16
C VAL A 464 12.38 11.50 -19.48
N ALA A 465 11.71 12.58 -19.87
CA ALA A 465 11.88 13.89 -19.24
C ALA A 465 11.41 13.88 -17.77
N VAL A 466 10.28 13.24 -17.47
CA VAL A 466 9.81 13.01 -16.10
C VAL A 466 10.85 12.19 -15.33
N ALA A 467 11.32 11.07 -15.89
CA ALA A 467 12.34 10.25 -15.24
C ALA A 467 13.61 11.05 -14.92
N LYS A 468 14.12 11.87 -15.85
CA LYS A 468 15.27 12.75 -15.63
C LYS A 468 15.00 13.77 -14.53
N ALA A 469 13.82 14.39 -14.51
CA ALA A 469 13.46 15.35 -13.48
C ALA A 469 13.49 14.72 -12.07
N LEU A 470 13.04 13.47 -11.94
CA LEU A 470 13.06 12.70 -10.68
C LEU A 470 14.46 12.31 -10.19
N LEU A 471 15.46 12.27 -11.07
CA LEU A 471 16.84 11.98 -10.65
C LEU A 471 17.46 13.13 -9.86
N GLY A 472 16.87 14.32 -9.98
CA GLY A 472 17.40 15.57 -9.45
C GLY A 472 18.69 15.97 -10.17
N PRO A 473 19.30 17.10 -9.75
CA PRO A 473 20.60 17.50 -10.26
C PRO A 473 21.63 16.37 -10.10
N ALA A 474 22.50 16.21 -11.10
CA ALA A 474 23.61 15.25 -11.04
C ALA A 474 24.40 15.48 -9.74
N ALA A 475 24.40 14.49 -8.84
CA ALA A 475 25.24 14.62 -7.65
C ALA A 475 26.67 14.22 -7.98
N ALA A 476 27.57 14.70 -7.12
CA ALA A 476 28.83 14.07 -6.78
C ALA A 476 28.72 12.52 -6.77
N PRO A 477 29.86 11.80 -6.96
CA PRO A 477 29.89 10.36 -7.20
C PRO A 477 28.95 9.55 -6.30
N PRO A 478 28.29 8.51 -6.85
CA PRO A 478 27.24 7.79 -6.15
C PRO A 478 27.76 7.26 -4.79
N PRO A 479 27.02 7.47 -3.69
CA PRO A 479 27.39 6.94 -2.39
C PRO A 479 27.48 5.40 -2.47
N LYS A 480 28.39 4.83 -1.68
CA LYS A 480 28.60 3.36 -1.66
C LYS A 480 27.27 2.64 -1.39
N PRO A 481 26.93 1.58 -2.15
CA PRO A 481 25.78 0.74 -1.86
C PRO A 481 25.77 0.26 -0.41
N GLY A 482 24.61 0.28 0.24
CA GLY A 482 24.45 -0.12 1.66
C GLY A 482 24.64 1.00 2.68
N THR A 483 24.94 2.23 2.24
CA THR A 483 24.95 3.41 3.14
C THR A 483 23.55 4.07 3.19
N PRO A 484 23.14 4.66 4.32
CA PRO A 484 21.88 5.42 4.40
C PRO A 484 21.78 6.53 3.34
N ALA A 485 22.92 7.11 2.94
CA ALA A 485 23.03 8.11 1.87
C ALA A 485 22.66 7.56 0.49
N ALA A 486 22.84 6.25 0.22
CA ALA A 486 22.39 5.62 -1.03
C ALA A 486 20.87 5.48 -1.14
N THR A 487 20.17 5.59 0.00
CA THR A 487 18.70 5.58 0.08
C THR A 487 18.12 6.95 0.46
N ALA A 488 18.96 7.95 0.72
CA ALA A 488 18.51 9.29 1.06
C ALA A 488 17.89 9.95 -0.19
N PRO A 489 16.68 10.54 -0.08
CA PRO A 489 16.12 11.31 -1.17
C PRO A 489 17.04 12.51 -1.47
N LYS A 490 17.50 12.65 -2.71
CA LYS A 490 18.16 13.89 -3.14
C LYS A 490 17.15 15.03 -3.13
N VAL A 491 17.64 16.22 -2.79
CA VAL A 491 16.83 17.42 -2.58
C VAL A 491 16.65 18.13 -3.92
N GLY A 492 15.41 18.16 -4.43
CA GLY A 492 15.00 18.92 -5.62
C GLY A 492 14.83 18.10 -6.91
N PHE A 493 14.03 18.63 -7.83
CA PHE A 493 13.80 18.07 -9.17
C PHE A 493 14.53 18.88 -10.24
N GLU A 494 15.09 18.21 -11.25
CA GLU A 494 15.68 18.89 -12.42
C GLU A 494 14.59 19.13 -13.48
N LEU A 495 13.91 20.29 -13.44
CA LEU A 495 12.77 20.54 -14.33
C LEU A 495 13.15 20.88 -15.78
N GLY A 496 14.44 21.11 -16.07
CA GLY A 496 14.95 21.51 -17.39
C GLY A 496 14.49 20.63 -18.57
N PRO A 497 14.54 19.28 -18.47
CA PRO A 497 14.02 18.38 -19.50
C PRO A 497 12.51 18.57 -19.78
N LEU A 498 11.70 18.82 -18.74
CA LEU A 498 10.27 19.06 -18.89
C LEU A 498 9.99 20.46 -19.46
N ASP A 499 10.70 21.48 -18.99
CA ASP A 499 10.60 22.84 -19.49
C ASP A 499 10.99 22.92 -20.98
N ALA A 500 11.95 22.11 -21.43
CA ALA A 500 12.31 21.98 -22.84
C ALA A 500 11.19 21.36 -23.69
N LEU A 501 10.48 20.34 -23.16
CA LEU A 501 9.33 19.75 -23.86
C LEU A 501 8.12 20.67 -23.86
N ALA A 502 7.88 21.42 -22.78
CA ALA A 502 6.77 22.36 -22.68
C ALA A 502 6.78 23.41 -23.80
N LYS A 503 7.99 23.84 -24.23
CA LYS A 503 8.18 24.79 -25.34
C LYS A 503 7.75 24.26 -26.71
N LYS A 504 7.61 22.93 -26.89
CA LYS A 504 7.21 22.33 -28.18
C LYS A 504 5.72 22.46 -28.49
N GLY A 505 4.89 22.85 -27.51
CA GLY A 505 3.44 22.96 -27.67
C GLY A 505 2.74 21.60 -27.84
N GLY A 506 1.44 21.63 -28.17
CA GLY A 506 0.61 20.43 -28.33
C GLY A 506 0.37 19.65 -27.03
N ALA A 507 -0.26 18.48 -27.15
CA ALA A 507 -0.68 17.68 -25.99
C ALA A 507 0.49 17.25 -25.08
N VAL A 508 1.65 16.94 -25.67
CA VAL A 508 2.86 16.56 -24.92
C VAL A 508 3.52 17.76 -24.24
N GLY A 509 3.58 18.92 -24.91
CA GLY A 509 4.10 20.14 -24.28
C GLY A 509 3.22 20.59 -23.12
N GLN A 510 1.91 20.52 -23.27
CA GLN A 510 0.95 20.82 -22.19
C GLN A 510 1.08 19.86 -21.01
N ALA A 511 1.26 18.56 -21.29
CA ALA A 511 1.52 17.56 -20.24
C ALA A 511 2.84 17.85 -19.52
N ALA A 512 3.93 18.13 -20.25
CA ALA A 512 5.22 18.49 -19.66
C ALA A 512 5.14 19.74 -18.78
N GLN A 513 4.36 20.75 -19.19
CA GLN A 513 4.15 21.97 -18.41
C GLN A 513 3.42 21.68 -17.08
N LEU A 514 2.36 20.85 -17.14
CA LEU A 514 1.66 20.39 -15.95
C LEU A 514 2.60 19.58 -15.05
N ASP A 515 3.33 18.61 -15.60
CA ASP A 515 4.24 17.74 -14.85
C ASP A 515 5.32 18.54 -14.13
N ALA A 516 5.89 19.55 -14.79
CA ALA A 516 6.86 20.45 -14.18
C ALA A 516 6.26 21.28 -13.04
N ALA A 517 5.02 21.77 -13.20
CA ALA A 517 4.31 22.51 -12.15
C ALA A 517 4.00 21.63 -10.93
N MET A 518 3.63 20.37 -11.17
CA MET A 518 3.34 19.40 -10.12
C MET A 518 4.58 19.00 -9.33
N LEU A 519 5.69 18.71 -10.01
CA LEU A 519 6.97 18.41 -9.34
C LEU A 519 7.50 19.62 -8.57
N ALA A 520 7.32 20.85 -9.09
CA ALA A 520 7.66 22.06 -8.33
C ALA A 520 6.84 22.19 -7.04
N LEU A 521 5.54 21.90 -7.09
CA LEU A 521 4.69 21.90 -5.89
C LEU A 521 5.08 20.81 -4.90
N ASP A 522 5.39 19.61 -5.37
CA ASP A 522 5.85 18.50 -4.52
C ASP A 522 7.19 18.83 -3.82
N ALA A 523 8.11 19.48 -4.54
CA ALA A 523 9.32 20.03 -3.95
C ALA A 523 8.98 21.05 -2.85
N ALA A 524 8.13 22.05 -3.12
CA ALA A 524 7.75 23.05 -2.12
C ALA A 524 7.12 22.45 -0.85
N GLN A 525 6.34 21.38 -1.00
CA GLN A 525 5.72 20.66 0.12
C GLN A 525 6.71 19.82 0.92
N THR A 526 7.74 19.28 0.27
CA THR A 526 8.74 18.42 0.91
C THR A 526 9.75 19.23 1.72
N PHE A 527 10.10 20.44 1.29
CA PHE A 527 11.27 21.17 1.80
C PHE A 527 10.95 22.19 2.90
N SER A 528 9.75 22.16 3.49
CA SER A 528 9.32 23.13 4.50
C SER A 528 9.64 22.77 5.96
N GLY A 529 10.65 21.92 6.25
CA GLY A 529 10.84 21.39 7.62
C GLY A 529 12.25 21.05 8.12
N GLU A 530 13.11 20.42 7.32
CA GLU A 530 14.46 19.99 7.78
C GLU A 530 15.56 20.33 6.76
N PRO A 531 16.75 20.79 7.21
CA PRO A 531 17.89 21.01 6.34
C PRO A 531 18.35 19.69 5.71
N ALA A 532 18.85 19.77 4.48
CA ALA A 532 19.37 18.61 3.77
C ALA A 532 20.51 17.93 4.57
N PRO A 533 20.61 16.59 4.58
CA PRO A 533 21.67 15.88 5.30
C PRO A 533 23.10 16.25 4.86
N ASP A 534 23.24 16.81 3.66
CA ASP A 534 24.50 17.21 3.05
C ASP A 534 24.84 18.70 3.29
N GLY A 535 24.04 19.42 4.09
CA GLY A 535 24.25 20.83 4.39
C GLY A 535 23.92 21.78 3.24
N THR A 536 23.29 21.30 2.16
CA THR A 536 22.78 22.20 1.12
C THR A 536 21.69 23.12 1.70
N PRO A 537 21.72 24.44 1.40
CA PRO A 537 20.70 25.35 1.87
C PRO A 537 19.33 24.88 1.37
N THR A 538 18.41 24.64 2.30
CA THR A 538 17.01 24.42 1.94
C THR A 538 16.50 25.66 1.20
N PRO A 539 15.89 25.52 0.02
CA PRO A 539 15.23 26.63 -0.64
C PRO A 539 14.26 27.30 0.34
N ASP A 540 14.16 28.63 0.30
CA ASP A 540 13.14 29.35 1.06
C ASP A 540 11.77 28.73 0.75
N PRO A 541 11.09 28.12 1.75
CA PRO A 541 9.83 27.42 1.52
C PRO A 541 8.79 28.31 0.85
N LYS A 542 8.74 29.60 1.22
CA LYS A 542 7.81 30.56 0.62
C LYS A 542 8.09 30.73 -0.87
N LYS A 543 9.35 30.99 -1.21
CA LYS A 543 9.79 31.12 -2.61
C LYS A 543 9.49 29.85 -3.42
N ALA A 544 9.69 28.66 -2.85
CA ALA A 544 9.38 27.41 -3.51
C ALA A 544 7.87 27.27 -3.80
N TYR A 545 7.01 27.66 -2.85
CA TYR A 545 5.56 27.71 -3.08
C TYR A 545 5.18 28.75 -4.14
N ASP A 546 5.76 29.95 -4.10
CA ASP A 546 5.49 31.02 -5.08
C ASP A 546 5.87 30.58 -6.50
N ASP A 547 7.04 29.96 -6.67
CA ASP A 547 7.49 29.40 -7.95
C ASP A 547 6.54 28.29 -8.45
N ALA A 548 6.05 27.43 -7.55
CA ALA A 548 5.08 26.39 -7.88
C ALA A 548 3.71 26.97 -8.27
N ILE A 549 3.21 27.97 -7.53
CA ILE A 549 1.96 28.69 -7.81
C ILE A 549 2.03 29.34 -9.20
N ALA A 550 3.14 30.02 -9.51
CA ALA A 550 3.32 30.66 -10.82
C ALA A 550 3.28 29.65 -11.97
N ARG A 551 3.90 28.47 -11.80
CA ARG A 551 3.83 27.38 -12.78
C ARG A 551 2.40 26.84 -12.93
N LEU A 552 1.67 26.66 -11.83
CA LEU A 552 0.28 26.18 -11.85
C LEU A 552 -0.69 27.20 -12.48
N ASP A 553 -0.51 28.49 -12.23
CA ASP A 553 -1.28 29.55 -12.87
C ASP A 553 -1.02 29.61 -14.38
N ALA A 554 0.24 29.44 -14.79
CA ALA A 554 0.61 29.36 -16.20
C ALA A 554 -0.06 28.16 -16.89
N VAL A 555 -0.20 27.03 -16.20
CA VAL A 555 -0.94 25.86 -16.70
C VAL A 555 -2.44 26.14 -16.78
N ALA A 556 -3.02 26.75 -15.73
CA ALA A 556 -4.44 27.07 -15.67
C ALA A 556 -4.88 28.09 -16.74
N SER A 557 -3.96 28.97 -17.16
CA SER A 557 -4.19 29.98 -18.19
C SER A 557 -3.68 29.58 -19.59
N ALA A 558 -3.07 28.40 -19.74
CA ALA A 558 -2.48 27.96 -21.01
C ALA A 558 -3.56 27.75 -22.09
N LYS A 559 -3.36 28.38 -23.25
CA LYS A 559 -4.26 28.23 -24.41
C LYS A 559 -4.28 26.78 -24.89
N GLY A 560 -5.48 26.23 -25.02
CA GLY A 560 -5.70 24.85 -25.49
C GLY A 560 -5.47 23.77 -24.43
N MET A 561 -5.23 24.14 -23.17
CA MET A 561 -5.22 23.19 -22.06
C MET A 561 -6.61 22.60 -21.88
N ASP A 562 -6.67 21.29 -21.63
CA ASP A 562 -7.93 20.63 -21.27
C ASP A 562 -8.56 21.29 -20.02
N ALA A 563 -9.88 21.48 -20.04
CA ALA A 563 -10.59 22.21 -18.99
C ALA A 563 -10.46 21.54 -17.61
N ALA A 564 -10.46 20.20 -17.55
CA ALA A 564 -10.29 19.48 -16.29
C ALA A 564 -8.87 19.66 -15.74
N ARG A 565 -7.85 19.65 -16.61
CA ARG A 565 -6.45 19.92 -16.21
C ARG A 565 -6.24 21.36 -15.76
N ALA A 566 -6.79 22.34 -16.48
CA ALA A 566 -6.72 23.75 -16.09
C ALA A 566 -7.41 24.02 -14.75
N ALA A 567 -8.61 23.47 -14.55
CA ALA A 567 -9.34 23.58 -13.29
C ALA A 567 -8.59 22.93 -12.12
N ARG A 568 -7.96 21.77 -12.37
CA ARG A 568 -7.13 21.09 -11.37
C ARG A 568 -5.90 21.92 -11.00
N ALA A 569 -5.16 22.44 -11.98
CA ALA A 569 -3.98 23.28 -11.73
C ALA A 569 -4.36 24.51 -10.89
N LYS A 570 -5.49 25.15 -11.23
CA LYS A 570 -6.05 26.26 -10.43
C LYS A 570 -6.34 25.86 -8.98
N LYS A 571 -7.05 24.74 -8.77
CA LYS A 571 -7.36 24.24 -7.42
C LYS A 571 -6.08 23.97 -6.59
N LEU A 572 -5.03 23.45 -7.23
CA LEU A 572 -3.75 23.21 -6.57
C LEU A 572 -3.02 24.52 -6.25
N ALA A 573 -3.04 25.50 -7.16
CA ALA A 573 -2.49 26.83 -6.92
C ALA A 573 -3.19 27.51 -5.73
N ASP A 574 -4.52 27.44 -5.69
CA ASP A 574 -5.31 28.00 -4.58
C ASP A 574 -4.97 27.32 -3.24
N GLY A 575 -4.84 25.99 -3.23
CA GLY A 575 -4.39 25.26 -2.04
C GLY A 575 -2.96 25.62 -1.61
N ALA A 576 -2.05 25.83 -2.56
CA ALA A 576 -0.68 26.26 -2.28
C ALA A 576 -0.63 27.69 -1.70
N ARG A 577 -1.47 28.61 -2.18
CA ARG A 577 -1.62 29.95 -1.59
C ARG A 577 -2.08 29.89 -0.14
N GLU A 578 -2.98 28.98 0.21
CA GLU A 578 -3.37 28.77 1.62
C GLU A 578 -2.19 28.27 2.46
N SER A 579 -1.34 27.38 1.92
CA SER A 579 -0.11 26.97 2.61
C SER A 579 0.85 28.14 2.85
N VAL A 580 1.03 29.05 1.88
CA VAL A 580 1.87 30.25 2.05
C VAL A 580 1.34 31.13 3.19
N LYS A 581 0.02 31.37 3.26
CA LYS A 581 -0.60 32.12 4.36
C LYS A 581 -0.34 31.50 5.74
N LEU A 582 -0.22 30.17 5.82
CA LEU A 582 0.11 29.49 7.07
C LEU A 582 1.58 29.69 7.47
N LEU A 583 2.50 29.73 6.49
CA LEU A 583 3.91 30.02 6.71
C LEU A 583 4.16 31.46 7.19
N GLU A 584 3.29 32.40 6.83
CA GLU A 584 3.37 33.80 7.26
C GLU A 584 2.88 34.04 8.70
N LYS A 585 2.24 33.06 9.34
CA LYS A 585 1.79 33.20 10.73
C LYS A 585 3.02 33.16 11.66
N PRO A 586 3.17 34.12 12.59
CA PRO A 586 4.25 34.08 13.57
C PRO A 586 4.20 32.78 14.36
N VAL A 587 5.29 32.02 14.35
CA VAL A 587 5.46 30.91 15.29
C VAL A 587 5.58 31.54 16.66
N ALA A 588 4.56 31.38 17.51
CA ALA A 588 4.64 31.84 18.90
C ALA A 588 5.91 31.26 19.54
N PRO A 589 6.75 32.09 20.18
CA PRO A 589 7.97 31.59 20.79
C PRO A 589 7.60 30.47 21.78
N PRO A 590 8.38 29.39 21.84
CA PRO A 590 8.13 28.32 22.81
C PRO A 590 8.04 28.96 24.20
N ALA A 591 6.95 28.69 24.90
CA ALA A 591 6.78 29.16 26.26
C ALA A 591 8.03 28.76 27.05
N LYS A 592 8.75 29.75 27.56
CA LYS A 592 9.93 29.51 28.41
C LYS A 592 9.47 28.67 29.59
N LYS A 593 9.90 27.40 29.62
CA LYS A 593 9.79 26.55 30.81
C LYS A 593 10.92 26.89 31.78
#